data_AF-A0A4S2H1C5-F1
#
_entry.id   AF-A0A4S2H1C5-F1
#
_cell.length_a   1.000
_cell.length_b   1.000
_cell.length_c   1.000
_cell.angle_alpha   90.00
_cell.angle_beta   90.00
_cell.angle_gamma   90.00
#
_symmetry.space_group_name_H-M   'P 1'
#
loop_
_entity.id
_entity.type
_entity.pdbx_description
1 polymer ?
#
loop_
_entity_poly.entity_id
_entity_poly.type
_entity_poly.pdbx_seq_one_letter_code
_entity_poly.pdbx_strand_id
1 'polypeptide(L)'
;MDEEAGYKWLRGVIRGEMARQQITYKELLERLNRIGVEDTENNLRNKIGRGKFSAMLFMQCLEVLGVDHIRISMLEDTGFGHEKPMKRLARKWGPPSEALGEIIEEEVEEMDKRDRKSKT
;
A
#
# COMPACT_ATOMS: atom_id res chain seq x y z
N MET A 1 4.71 -13.37 -15.01
CA MET A 1 4.70 -12.17 -14.16
C MET A 1 5.53 -11.13 -14.87
N ASP A 2 4.87 -10.11 -15.40
CA ASP A 2 5.51 -8.89 -15.85
C ASP A 2 6.13 -8.17 -14.65
N GLU A 3 7.27 -7.53 -14.87
CA GLU A 3 8.03 -6.82 -13.83
C GLU A 3 7.17 -5.72 -13.17
N GLU A 4 6.34 -5.06 -13.98
CA GLU A 4 5.44 -3.98 -13.54
C GLU A 4 4.33 -4.47 -12.59
N ALA A 5 3.66 -5.58 -12.91
CA ALA A 5 2.65 -6.15 -12.00
C ALA A 5 3.26 -6.55 -10.65
N GLY A 6 4.49 -7.06 -10.64
CA GLY A 6 5.20 -7.38 -9.41
C GLY A 6 5.45 -6.17 -8.52
N TYR A 7 5.98 -5.08 -9.09
CA TYR A 7 6.17 -3.84 -8.35
C TYR A 7 4.86 -3.21 -7.88
N LYS A 8 3.82 -3.27 -8.70
CA LYS A 8 2.47 -2.81 -8.33
C LYS A 8 1.94 -3.58 -7.12
N TRP A 9 2.11 -4.90 -7.11
CA TRP A 9 1.72 -5.74 -5.97
C TRP A 9 2.51 -5.38 -4.71
N LEU A 10 3.84 -5.28 -4.81
CA LEU A 10 4.73 -4.98 -3.67
C LEU A 10 4.36 -3.65 -2.98
N ARG A 11 4.16 -2.57 -3.74
CA ARG A 11 3.76 -1.27 -3.15
C ARG A 11 2.34 -1.31 -2.60
N GLY A 12 1.44 -2.09 -3.23
CA GLY A 12 0.07 -2.28 -2.78
C GLY A 12 0.00 -2.97 -1.41
N VAL A 13 0.82 -3.99 -1.19
CA VAL A 13 0.95 -4.67 0.12
C VAL A 13 1.34 -3.67 1.21
N ILE A 14 2.41 -2.88 1.00
CA ILE A 14 2.86 -1.90 2.00
C ILE A 14 1.74 -0.88 2.30
N ARG A 15 1.15 -0.29 1.25
CA ARG A 15 0.12 0.75 1.42
C ARG A 15 -1.16 0.20 2.06
N GLY A 16 -1.56 -1.01 1.72
CA GLY A 16 -2.71 -1.67 2.34
C GLY A 16 -2.53 -1.91 3.83
N GLU A 17 -1.30 -2.20 4.26
CA GLU A 17 -0.98 -2.35 5.68
C GLU A 17 -0.92 -1.01 6.41
N MET A 18 -0.32 0.00 5.78
CA MET A 18 -0.35 1.37 6.31
C MET A 18 -1.79 1.86 6.49
N ALA A 19 -2.67 1.64 5.51
CA ALA A 19 -4.07 2.04 5.58
C ALA A 19 -4.83 1.31 6.70
N ARG A 20 -4.65 -0.02 6.83
CA ARG A 20 -5.28 -0.83 7.89
C ARG A 20 -4.93 -0.34 9.30
N GLN A 21 -3.72 0.19 9.48
CA GLN A 21 -3.22 0.69 10.76
C GLN A 21 -3.28 2.22 10.90
N GLN A 22 -3.78 2.94 9.90
CA GLN A 22 -3.81 4.42 9.83
C GLN A 22 -2.42 5.05 10.02
N ILE A 23 -1.39 4.44 9.44
CA ILE A 23 0.01 4.87 9.54
C ILE A 23 0.36 5.80 8.38
N THR A 24 0.99 6.93 8.69
CA THR A 24 1.55 7.86 7.69
C THR A 24 2.96 7.45 7.27
N TYR A 25 3.48 8.01 6.16
CA TYR A 25 4.88 7.77 5.76
C TYR A 25 5.88 8.29 6.80
N LYS A 26 5.53 9.34 7.53
CA LYS A 26 6.33 9.86 8.64
C LYS A 26 6.43 8.84 9.76
N GLU A 27 5.30 8.28 10.19
CA GLU A 27 5.28 7.24 11.23
C GLU A 27 6.00 5.96 10.76
N LEU A 28 5.81 5.54 9.51
CA LEU A 28 6.55 4.41 8.94
C LEU A 28 8.06 4.66 9.00
N LEU A 29 8.52 5.86 8.61
CA LEU A 29 9.93 6.23 8.70
C LEU A 29 10.44 6.21 10.15
N GLU A 30 9.67 6.74 11.10
CA GLU A 30 10.03 6.72 12.51
C GLU A 30 10.20 5.30 13.04
N ARG A 31 9.36 4.35 12.61
CA ARG A 31 9.52 2.94 12.98
C ARG A 31 10.70 2.28 12.30
N LEU A 32 10.95 2.57 11.01
CA LEU A 32 12.13 2.11 10.28
C LEU A 32 13.43 2.58 10.95
N ASN A 33 13.47 3.84 11.40
CA ASN A 33 14.62 4.38 12.13
C ASN A 33 14.90 3.61 13.43
N ARG A 34 13.87 3.10 14.13
CA ARG A 34 14.04 2.31 15.37
C ARG A 34 14.76 0.98 15.14
N ILE A 35 14.68 0.42 13.93
CA ILE A 35 15.40 -0.80 13.54
C ILE A 35 16.71 -0.49 12.78
N GLY A 36 17.16 0.78 12.78
CA GLY A 36 18.42 1.21 12.16
C GLY A 36 18.35 1.50 10.66
N VAL A 37 17.14 1.63 10.09
CA VAL A 37 16.95 1.99 8.68
C VAL A 37 16.82 3.51 8.56
N GLU A 38 17.95 4.17 8.29
CA GLU A 38 17.99 5.62 8.11
C GLU A 38 17.57 6.01 6.69
N ASP A 39 16.54 6.86 6.59
CA ASP A 39 16.11 7.45 5.33
C ASP A 39 15.44 8.82 5.55
N THR A 40 14.98 9.44 4.47
CA THR A 40 14.10 10.61 4.52
C THR A 40 12.70 10.23 4.05
N GLU A 41 11.69 10.93 4.58
CA GLU A 41 10.28 10.66 4.25
C GLU A 41 10.02 10.77 2.74
N ASN A 42 10.63 11.76 2.07
CA ASN A 42 10.49 11.95 0.63
C ASN A 42 11.13 10.81 -0.17
N ASN A 43 12.31 10.33 0.24
CA ASN A 43 12.97 9.23 -0.44
C ASN A 43 12.23 7.91 -0.23
N LEU A 44 11.75 7.65 0.99
CA LEU A 44 10.92 6.49 1.31
C LEU A 44 9.64 6.46 0.47
N ARG A 45 8.94 7.60 0.39
CA ARG A 45 7.75 7.77 -0.45
C ARG A 45 8.06 7.52 -1.94
N ASN A 46 9.17 8.02 -2.44
CA ASN A 46 9.59 7.82 -3.83
C ASN A 46 9.93 6.35 -4.13
N LYS A 47 10.63 5.68 -3.20
CA LYS A 47 10.97 4.25 -3.30
C LYS A 47 9.70 3.41 -3.37
N ILE A 48 8.80 3.56 -2.40
CA ILE A 48 7.53 2.82 -2.34
C ILE A 48 6.64 3.17 -3.52
N GLY A 49 6.52 4.44 -3.89
CA GLY A 49 5.66 4.91 -4.97
C GLY A 49 6.00 4.32 -6.34
N ARG A 50 7.30 4.22 -6.65
CA ARG A 50 7.77 3.59 -7.91
C ARG A 50 7.70 2.06 -7.88
N GLY A 51 7.62 1.46 -6.69
CA GLY A 51 7.62 0.00 -6.52
C GLY A 51 8.96 -0.69 -6.77
N LYS A 52 10.00 0.04 -7.21
CA LYS A 52 11.36 -0.47 -7.44
C LYS A 52 12.25 -0.24 -6.22
N PHE A 53 12.12 -1.13 -5.23
CA PHE A 53 12.93 -1.11 -4.01
C PHE A 53 13.55 -2.49 -3.75
N SER A 54 14.54 -2.53 -2.87
CA SER A 54 15.19 -3.79 -2.49
C SER A 54 14.22 -4.69 -1.73
N ALA A 55 14.38 -6.01 -1.88
CA ALA A 55 13.64 -6.98 -1.07
C ALA A 55 13.88 -6.77 0.44
N MET A 56 15.06 -6.27 0.81
CA MET A 56 15.36 -5.92 2.21
C MET A 56 14.45 -4.80 2.73
N LEU A 57 14.28 -3.71 1.96
CA LEU A 57 13.39 -2.62 2.36
C LEU A 57 11.94 -3.11 2.48
N PHE A 58 11.51 -4.00 1.59
CA PHE A 58 10.20 -4.62 1.68
C PHE A 58 10.01 -5.34 3.03
N MET A 59 10.94 -6.23 3.38
CA MET A 59 10.89 -7.00 4.62
C MET A 59 10.93 -6.10 5.85
N GLN A 60 11.77 -5.06 5.84
CA GLN A 60 11.85 -4.08 6.92
C GLN A 60 10.53 -3.33 7.10
N CYS A 61 9.88 -2.91 6.01
CA CYS A 61 8.55 -2.30 6.07
C CYS A 61 7.53 -3.24 6.70
N LEU A 62 7.53 -4.52 6.33
CA LEU A 62 6.61 -5.51 6.89
C LEU A 62 6.86 -5.77 8.37
N GLU A 63 8.13 -5.87 8.76
CA GLU A 63 8.55 -6.06 10.15
C GLU A 63 8.04 -4.92 11.05
N VAL A 64 8.26 -3.65 10.64
CA VAL A 64 7.81 -2.49 11.43
C VAL A 64 6.30 -2.24 11.38
N LEU A 65 5.63 -2.82 10.38
CA LEU A 65 4.17 -2.88 10.28
C LEU A 65 3.60 -4.11 11.01
N GLY A 66 4.43 -4.99 11.58
CA GLY A 66 3.97 -6.18 12.32
C GLY A 66 3.25 -7.20 11.43
N VAL A 67 3.67 -7.35 10.18
CA VAL A 67 3.06 -8.30 9.24
C VAL A 67 3.78 -9.65 9.33
N ASP A 68 3.12 -10.63 9.94
CA ASP A 68 3.69 -11.96 10.15
C ASP A 68 3.58 -12.89 8.93
N HIS A 69 2.59 -12.67 8.06
CA HIS A 69 2.35 -13.52 6.90
C HIS A 69 1.72 -12.73 5.76
N ILE A 70 2.22 -12.97 4.54
CA ILE A 70 1.62 -12.47 3.30
C ILE A 70 1.06 -13.63 2.53
N ARG A 71 -0.22 -13.52 2.14
CA ARG A 71 -0.84 -14.46 1.23
C ARG A 71 -0.55 -14.06 -0.21
N ILE A 72 0.19 -14.90 -0.92
CA ILE A 72 0.39 -14.81 -2.36
C ILE A 72 -0.65 -15.74 -3.01
N SER A 73 -1.94 -15.37 -2.94
CA SER A 73 -2.98 -16.10 -3.68
C SER A 73 -2.79 -15.81 -5.16
N MET A 74 -2.68 -16.89 -5.95
CA MET A 74 -2.43 -16.95 -7.40
C MET A 74 -2.56 -15.61 -8.14
N LEU A 75 -1.44 -15.24 -8.75
CA LEU A 75 -1.09 -14.03 -9.51
C LEU A 75 -1.92 -13.80 -10.79
N GLU A 76 -3.24 -13.97 -10.73
CA GLU A 76 -4.21 -13.62 -11.78
C GLU A 76 -5.24 -12.59 -11.28
N ASP A 77 -5.43 -12.48 -9.97
CA ASP A 77 -6.15 -11.38 -9.35
C ASP A 77 -5.16 -10.26 -9.02
N THR A 78 -4.92 -9.33 -9.95
CA THR A 78 -4.37 -8.00 -9.62
C THR A 78 -5.40 -7.16 -8.84
N GLY A 79 -6.04 -7.77 -7.84
CA GLY A 79 -7.08 -7.24 -6.97
C GLY A 79 -6.53 -6.57 -5.70
N PHE A 80 -5.28 -6.11 -5.74
CA PHE A 80 -4.89 -4.91 -5.00
C PHE A 80 -4.90 -3.77 -6.03
N GLY A 81 -6.07 -3.14 -6.19
CA GLY A 81 -6.29 -2.02 -7.11
C GLY A 81 -6.28 -2.39 -8.60
N HIS A 82 -7.29 -3.11 -9.09
CA HIS A 82 -7.96 -2.82 -10.38
C HIS A 82 -9.22 -3.68 -10.55
N GLU A 83 -10.37 -3.00 -10.54
CA GLU A 83 -11.68 -3.47 -10.99
C GLU A 83 -11.68 -4.10 -12.42
N LYS A 84 -12.47 -5.16 -12.64
CA LYS A 84 -12.98 -5.56 -13.96
C LYS A 84 -14.44 -6.06 -13.84
N PRO A 85 -15.27 -5.87 -14.87
CA PRO A 85 -16.58 -5.23 -14.73
C PRO A 85 -17.62 -6.14 -14.08
N MET A 86 -18.02 -5.71 -12.89
CA MET A 86 -18.98 -6.34 -11.99
C MET A 86 -20.44 -6.17 -12.41
N LYS A 87 -20.73 -6.14 -13.72
CA LYS A 87 -22.12 -6.11 -14.23
C LYS A 87 -22.89 -7.43 -13.95
N ARG A 88 -22.20 -8.53 -13.63
CA ARG A 88 -22.81 -9.86 -13.44
C ARG A 88 -23.26 -10.19 -12.01
N LEU A 89 -22.77 -9.50 -10.97
CA LEU A 89 -22.95 -9.94 -9.57
C LEU A 89 -23.85 -9.03 -8.72
N ALA A 90 -24.09 -7.78 -9.15
CA ALA A 90 -24.89 -6.78 -8.42
C ALA A 90 -26.39 -7.13 -8.18
N ARG A 91 -26.89 -8.25 -8.74
CA ARG A 91 -28.31 -8.64 -8.61
C ARG A 91 -28.61 -9.53 -7.40
N LYS A 92 -27.59 -10.15 -6.77
CA LYS A 92 -27.82 -11.23 -5.79
C LYS A 92 -27.39 -10.87 -4.36
N TRP A 93 -26.42 -9.99 -4.21
CA TRP A 93 -25.87 -9.53 -2.93
C TRP A 93 -25.58 -8.05 -3.10
N GLY A 94 -25.96 -7.20 -2.14
CA GLY A 94 -25.93 -5.73 -2.24
C GLY A 94 -24.56 -5.11 -2.54
N PRO A 95 -24.45 -3.76 -2.53
CA PRO A 95 -23.29 -3.05 -3.05
C PRO A 95 -21.99 -3.58 -2.41
N PRO A 96 -20.99 -3.93 -3.24
CA PRO A 96 -19.81 -4.65 -2.79
C PRO A 96 -18.93 -3.81 -1.86
N SER A 97 -18.00 -4.50 -1.20
CA SER A 97 -16.92 -3.93 -0.38
C SER A 97 -16.03 -2.89 -1.09
N GLU A 98 -16.27 -2.61 -2.38
CA GLU A 98 -15.66 -1.51 -3.16
C GLU A 98 -15.86 -0.14 -2.51
N ALA A 99 -16.98 0.10 -1.81
CA ALA A 99 -17.15 1.35 -1.08
C ALA A 99 -16.01 1.58 -0.07
N LEU A 100 -15.47 0.51 0.55
CA LEU A 100 -14.32 0.63 1.47
C LEU A 100 -13.00 0.80 0.72
N GLY A 101 -12.84 0.20 -0.47
CA GLY A 101 -11.63 0.35 -1.28
C GLY A 101 -11.50 1.76 -1.86
N GLU A 102 -12.60 2.32 -2.36
CA GLU A 102 -12.68 3.71 -2.82
C GLU A 102 -12.45 4.69 -1.65
N ILE A 103 -13.06 4.44 -0.48
CA ILE A 103 -12.80 5.21 0.74
C ILE A 103 -11.32 5.12 1.14
N ILE A 104 -10.68 3.95 1.07
CA ILE A 104 -9.27 3.78 1.42
C ILE A 104 -8.34 4.46 0.41
N GLU A 105 -8.61 4.35 -0.89
CA GLU A 105 -7.81 5.03 -1.92
C GLU A 105 -7.98 6.55 -1.83
N GLU A 106 -9.18 7.06 -1.61
CA GLU A 106 -9.43 8.47 -1.32
C GLU A 106 -8.75 8.90 -0.01
N GLU A 107 -8.83 8.13 1.07
CA GLU A 107 -8.18 8.46 2.35
C GLU A 107 -6.65 8.43 2.26
N VAL A 108 -6.07 7.45 1.56
CA VAL A 108 -4.62 7.37 1.33
C VAL A 108 -4.16 8.49 0.42
N GLU A 109 -4.92 8.83 -0.63
CA GLU A 109 -4.59 9.95 -1.51
C GLU A 109 -4.77 11.30 -0.80
N GLU A 110 -5.82 11.49 0.00
CA GLU A 110 -6.03 12.66 0.84
C GLU A 110 -5.01 12.76 1.97
N MET A 111 -4.53 11.64 2.52
CA MET A 111 -3.43 11.61 3.49
C MET A 111 -2.11 12.02 2.81
N ASP A 112 -1.83 11.51 1.61
CA ASP A 112 -0.70 11.93 0.78
C ASP A 112 -0.77 13.41 0.38
N LYS A 113 -1.97 13.94 0.07
CA LYS A 113 -2.20 15.36 -0.23
C LYS A 113 -2.04 16.23 1.02
N ARG A 114 -2.49 15.78 2.20
CA ARG A 114 -2.32 16.47 3.49
C ARG A 114 -0.84 16.59 3.88
N ASP A 115 -0.08 15.49 3.76
CA ASP A 115 1.36 15.49 4.05
C ASP A 115 2.13 16.46 3.15
N ARG A 116 1.78 16.52 1.85
CA ARG A 116 2.41 17.46 0.90
C ARG A 116 2.12 18.93 1.23
N LYS A 117 0.92 19.25 1.72
CA LYS A 117 0.51 20.62 2.09
C LYS A 117 1.13 21.11 3.40
N SER A 118 1.52 20.22 4.32
CA SER A 118 2.11 20.60 5.62
C SER A 118 3.60 20.97 5.57
N LYS A 119 4.24 20.90 4.40
CA LYS A 119 5.68 21.17 4.17
C LYS A 119 5.97 22.45 3.37
N THR A 120 4.95 23.31 3.20
CA THR A 120 5.08 24.70 2.68
C THR A 120 4.87 25.67 3.83
#